data_AF-A0A7X0SVK0-F1
#
_entry.id   AF-A0A7X0SVK0-F1
#
_cell.length_a   1.000
_cell.length_b   1.000
_cell.length_c   1.000
_cell.angle_alpha   90.00
_cell.angle_beta   90.00
_cell.angle_gamma   90.00
#
_symmetry.space_group_name_H-M   'P 1'
#
loop_
_entity.id
_entity.type
_entity.pdbx_description
1 polymer ?
#
loop_
_entity_poly.entity_id
_entity_poly.type
_entity_poly.pdbx_seq_one_letter_code
_entity_poly.pdbx_strand_id
1 'polypeptide(L)' 'TEEEWNTVTTAMDRVNEAVYRFATRAVMGLANAGDDEEWNRYLQSLDQAGLQDVLAIYRQYWGEQGS' A
#
# COMPACT_ATOMS: atom_id res chain seq x y z
N THR A 1 -10.57 3.65 16.10
CA THR A 1 -10.89 4.98 16.65
C THR A 1 -10.88 5.98 15.50
N GLU A 2 -11.35 7.21 15.70
CA GLU A 2 -11.31 8.25 14.67
C GLU A 2 -9.87 8.55 14.21
N GLU A 3 -8.90 8.50 15.13
CA GLU A 3 -7.47 8.67 14.85
C GLU A 3 -6.90 7.56 13.95
N GLU A 4 -7.28 6.30 14.20
CA GLU A 4 -6.90 5.16 13.35
C GLU A 4 -7.50 5.30 11.94
N TRP A 5 -8.76 5.73 11.81
CA TRP A 5 -9.37 5.94 10.50
C TRP A 5 -8.78 7.14 9.73
N ASN A 6 -8.34 8.18 10.43
CA ASN A 6 -7.57 9.29 9.83
C ASN A 6 -6.20 8.82 9.33
N THR A 7 -5.53 7.96 10.10
CA THR A 7 -4.29 7.31 9.67
C THR A 7 -4.53 6.46 8.43
N VAL A 8 -5.58 5.63 8.41
CA VAL A 8 -5.95 4.82 7.25
C VAL A 8 -6.19 5.67 6.02
N THR A 9 -7.02 6.71 6.13
CA THR A 9 -7.37 7.57 4.99
C THR A 9 -6.13 8.22 4.39
N THR A 10 -5.28 8.82 5.23
CA THR A 10 -4.07 9.52 4.78
C THR A 10 -3.05 8.56 4.15
N ALA A 11 -2.83 7.38 4.75
CA ALA A 11 -1.91 6.39 4.22
C ALA A 11 -2.44 5.78 2.92
N MET A 12 -3.75 5.51 2.83
CA MET A 12 -4.36 4.94 1.63
C MET A 12 -4.27 5.86 0.41
N ASP A 13 -4.34 7.19 0.59
CA ASP A 13 -4.10 8.13 -0.51
C ASP A 13 -2.68 7.99 -1.09
N ARG A 14 -1.67 7.87 -0.22
CA ARG A 14 -0.27 7.69 -0.62
C ARG A 14 -0.03 6.31 -1.25
N VAL A 15 -0.64 5.27 -0.69
CA VAL A 15 -0.59 3.91 -1.25
C VAL A 15 -1.19 3.92 -2.65
N ASN A 16 -2.36 4.53 -2.84
CA ASN A 16 -3.00 4.65 -4.14
C ASN A 16 -2.11 5.40 -5.13
N GLU A 17 -1.47 6.49 -4.73
CA GLU A 17 -0.51 7.21 -5.58
C GLU A 17 0.65 6.30 -6.02
N ALA A 18 1.25 5.55 -5.10
CA ALA A 18 2.35 4.63 -5.40
C ALA A 18 1.92 3.53 -6.38
N VAL A 19 0.73 2.94 -6.17
CA VAL A 19 0.12 1.94 -7.06
C VAL A 19 -0.07 2.52 -8.47
N TYR A 20 -0.73 3.67 -8.60
CA TYR A 20 -1.00 4.28 -9.90
C TYR A 20 0.27 4.68 -10.63
N ARG A 21 1.28 5.20 -9.91
CA ARG A 21 2.58 5.55 -10.49
C ARG A 21 3.28 4.32 -11.04
N PHE A 22 3.33 3.22 -10.30
CA PHE A 22 3.93 1.98 -10.76
C PHE A 22 3.18 1.41 -11.97
N ALA A 23 1.85 1.30 -11.89
CA ALA A 23 1.01 0.80 -12.98
C ALA A 23 1.17 1.61 -14.26
N THR A 24 1.20 2.94 -14.15
CA THR A 24 1.42 3.85 -15.30
C THR A 24 2.77 3.58 -15.95
N ARG A 25 3.85 3.47 -15.14
CA ARG A 25 5.18 3.15 -15.65
C ARG A 25 5.20 1.78 -16.33
N ALA A 26 4.54 0.78 -15.77
CA ALA A 26 4.48 -0.55 -16.35
C ALA A 26 3.76 -0.55 -17.72
N VAL A 27 2.62 0.13 -17.83
CA VAL A 27 1.89 0.29 -19.10
C VAL A 27 2.73 1.01 -20.15
N MET A 28 3.55 1.99 -19.74
CA MET A 28 4.47 2.70 -20.62
C MET A 28 5.74 1.89 -20.98
N GLY A 29 5.91 0.69 -20.44
CA GLY A 29 7.14 -0.11 -20.61
C GLY A 29 8.36 0.46 -19.87
N LEU A 30 8.14 1.36 -18.90
CA LEU A 30 9.15 1.99 -18.05
C LEU A 30 9.35 1.27 -16.71
N ALA A 31 8.58 0.21 -16.49
CA ALA A 31 8.70 -0.69 -15.37
C ALA A 31 8.33 -2.11 -15.81
N ASN A 32 9.05 -3.12 -15.31
CA ASN A 32 8.75 -4.52 -15.52
C ASN A 32 8.33 -5.18 -14.20
N ALA A 33 7.06 -5.55 -14.08
CA ALA A 33 6.56 -6.26 -12.89
C ALA A 33 7.11 -7.69 -12.74
N GLY A 34 7.70 -8.26 -13.79
CA GLY A 34 8.40 -9.54 -13.75
C GLY A 34 9.87 -9.43 -13.38
N ASP A 35 10.40 -8.21 -13.19
CA ASP A 35 11.76 -7.99 -12.68
C ASP A 35 11.72 -7.92 -11.15
N ASP A 36 12.47 -8.81 -10.49
CA ASP A 36 12.45 -8.94 -9.04
C ASP A 36 12.97 -7.68 -8.32
N GLU A 37 13.97 -7.00 -8.89
CA GLU A 37 14.53 -5.79 -8.26
C GLU A 37 13.52 -4.64 -8.33
N GLU A 38 12.91 -4.44 -9.49
CA GLU A 38 11.87 -3.44 -9.67
C GLU A 38 10.61 -3.75 -8.84
N TRP A 39 10.20 -5.01 -8.78
CA TRP A 39 9.10 -5.44 -7.92
C TRP A 39 9.40 -5.17 -6.44
N ASN A 40 10.61 -5.48 -5.97
CA ASN A 40 11.02 -5.19 -4.59
C ASN A 40 11.03 -3.68 -4.29
N ARG A 41 11.48 -2.84 -5.22
CA ARG A 41 11.40 -1.37 -5.05
C ARG A 41 9.95 -0.88 -4.98
N TYR A 42 9.05 -1.47 -5.77
CA TYR A 42 7.63 -1.17 -5.68
C TYR A 42 7.06 -1.57 -4.31
N LEU A 43 7.35 -2.77 -3.80
CA LEU A 43 6.92 -3.20 -2.47
C LEU A 43 7.43 -2.27 -1.36
N GLN A 44 8.68 -1.83 -1.44
CA GLN A 44 9.23 -0.83 -0.52
C GLN A 44 8.51 0.51 -0.60
N SER A 45 8.08 0.93 -1.80
CA SER A 45 7.31 2.18 -1.95
C SER A 45 5.93 2.09 -1.28
N LEU A 46 5.29 0.92 -1.31
CA LEU A 46 4.02 0.68 -0.61
C LEU A 46 4.20 0.70 0.91
N ASP A 47 5.29 0.11 1.39
CA ASP A 47 5.65 0.12 2.81
C ASP A 47 5.91 1.54 3.32
N GLN A 48 6.71 2.33 2.59
CA GLN A 48 6.96 3.74 2.89
C GLN A 48 5.68 4.60 2.82
N ALA A 49 4.71 4.22 1.99
CA ALA A 49 3.41 4.89 1.92
C ALA A 49 2.50 4.58 3.12
N GLY A 50 2.86 3.63 3.98
CA GLY A 50 2.13 3.26 5.19
C GLY A 50 1.20 2.05 5.02
N LEU A 51 1.41 1.22 3.99
CA LEU A 51 0.54 0.06 3.77
C LEU A 51 0.52 -0.91 4.96
N GLN A 52 1.65 -1.10 5.66
CA GLN A 52 1.70 -1.99 6.82
C GLN A 52 0.89 -1.45 8.00
N ASP A 53 0.88 -0.14 8.23
CA ASP A 53 0.10 0.51 9.28
C ASP A 53 -1.40 0.33 9.02
N VAL A 54 -1.82 0.54 7.76
CA VAL A 54 -3.19 0.31 7.31
C VAL A 54 -3.60 -1.15 7.54
N LEU A 55 -2.76 -2.10 7.13
CA LEU A 55 -3.03 -3.54 7.31
C LEU A 55 -3.06 -3.95 8.79
N ALA A 56 -2.24 -3.33 9.64
CA ALA A 56 -2.28 -3.57 11.08
C ALA A 56 -3.61 -3.14 11.69
N ILE A 57 -4.07 -1.93 11.36
CA ILE A 57 -5.37 -1.41 11.81
C ILE A 57 -6.50 -2.33 11.32
N TYR A 58 -6.54 -2.66 10.03
CA TYR A 58 -7.59 -3.56 9.51
C TYR A 58 -7.56 -4.94 10.17
N ARG A 59 -6.39 -5.52 10.43
CA ARG A 59 -6.26 -6.81 11.12
C ARG A 59 -6.82 -6.77 12.54
N GLN A 60 -6.64 -5.68 13.27
CA GLN A 60 -7.24 -5.50 14.59
C GLN A 60 -8.78 -5.60 14.52
N TYR A 61 -9.40 -4.87 13.58
CA TYR A 61 -10.85 -4.86 13.43
C TYR A 61 -11.45 -6.12 12.79
N TRP A 62 -10.72 -6.82 11.93
CA TRP A 62 -11.17 -8.11 11.38
C TRP A 62 -10.96 -9.28 12.33
N GLY A 63 -9.92 -9.25 13.17
CA GLY A 63 -9.70 -10.24 14.21
C GLY A 63 -10.77 -10.21 15.31
N GLU A 64 -11.27 -9.01 15.64
CA GLU A 64 -12.34 -8.82 16.62
C GLU A 64 -13.74 -9.25 16.15
N GLN A 65 -13.97 -9.40 14.84
CA GLN A 65 -15.25 -9.88 14.29
C GLN A 65 -15.36 -11.41 14.16
N GLY A 66 -14.30 -12.15 14.52
CA GLY A 66 -14.21 -13.61 14.40
C GLY A 66 -14.21 -14.39 15.72
N SER A 67 -14.39 -13.74 16.87
CA SER A 67 -14.47 -14.36 18.22
C SER A 67 -15.80 -14.09 18.89
#